data_AF-E1X5Q4-F1
#
_entry.id   AF-E1X5Q4-F1
#
_cell.length_a   1.000
_cell.length_b   1.000
_cell.length_c   1.000
_cell.angle_alpha   90.00
_cell.angle_beta   90.00
_cell.angle_gamma   90.00
#
_symmetry.space_group_name_H-M   'P 1'
#
loop_
_entity.id
_entity.type
_entity.pdbx_description
1 polymer ?
#
loop_
_entity_poly.entity_id
_entity_poly.type
_entity_poly.pdbx_seq_one_letter_code
_entity_poly.pdbx_strand_id
1 'polypeptide(L)'
;MENLFKNISRETLSKITIVFCILGDVLIFYYIWIDAFPRIFKQVFVEVMKSPGLDKSMIPVNFYNELFQLSKQALIIMFVGVLIVHGVNYIFFLKKKEFARKYIKIQTCLGGLLLFLFGFSSLLKGWLYPLCALTGAIMFLAFIGLNQYNTKTLAPKA
;
A
#
# COMPACT_ATOMS: atom_id res chain seq x y z
N MET A 1 -29.78 5.88 1.02
CA MET A 1 -28.92 5.76 -0.18
C MET A 1 -29.37 4.53 -0.94
N GLU A 2 -29.83 4.70 -2.18
CA GLU A 2 -30.00 3.56 -3.09
C GLU A 2 -28.71 2.73 -3.10
N ASN A 3 -28.85 1.40 -3.15
CA ASN A 3 -27.70 0.50 -3.14
C ASN A 3 -26.87 0.77 -4.41
N LEU A 4 -25.82 1.59 -4.32
CA LEU A 4 -24.89 1.86 -5.42
C LEU A 4 -24.34 0.58 -6.07
N PHE A 5 -24.35 -0.52 -5.31
CA PHE A 5 -23.88 -1.82 -5.72
C PHE A 5 -25.01 -2.81 -6.06
N LYS A 6 -26.28 -2.37 -6.20
CA LYS A 6 -27.45 -3.26 -6.43
C LYS A 6 -27.26 -4.24 -7.59
N ASN A 7 -26.53 -3.83 -8.62
CA ASN A 7 -26.29 -4.61 -9.84
C ASN A 7 -24.92 -5.34 -9.85
N ILE A 8 -24.10 -5.17 -8.81
CA ILE A 8 -22.78 -5.78 -8.73
C ILE A 8 -22.87 -7.04 -7.86
N SER A 9 -22.39 -8.16 -8.36
CA SER A 9 -22.32 -9.38 -7.55
C SER A 9 -21.21 -9.27 -6.51
N ARG A 10 -21.37 -9.95 -5.37
CA ARG A 10 -20.32 -10.03 -4.34
C ARG A 10 -19.00 -10.57 -4.87
N GLU A 11 -19.06 -11.52 -5.80
CA GLU A 11 -17.87 -12.12 -6.40
C GLU A 11 -17.13 -11.12 -7.30
N THR A 12 -17.89 -10.37 -8.11
CA THR A 12 -17.34 -9.29 -8.94
C THR A 12 -16.69 -8.22 -8.06
N LEU A 13 -17.38 -7.76 -7.01
CA LEU A 13 -16.83 -6.78 -6.07
C LEU A 13 -15.54 -7.29 -5.41
N SER A 14 -15.50 -8.57 -5.01
CA SER A 14 -14.30 -9.15 -4.37
C SER A 14 -13.11 -9.20 -5.33
N LYS A 15 -13.33 -9.55 -6.60
CA LYS A 15 -12.29 -9.54 -7.64
C LYS A 15 -11.78 -8.13 -7.90
N ILE A 16 -12.69 -7.17 -8.11
CA ILE A 16 -12.34 -5.75 -8.30
C ILE A 16 -11.52 -5.26 -7.12
N THR A 17 -11.96 -5.55 -5.89
CA THR A 17 -11.25 -5.15 -4.67
C THR A 17 -9.81 -5.60 -4.69
N ILE A 18 -9.55 -6.88 -4.97
CA ILE A 18 -8.19 -7.44 -4.98
C ILE A 18 -7.35 -6.80 -6.08
N VAL A 19 -7.90 -6.64 -7.29
CA VAL A 19 -7.18 -6.02 -8.42
C VAL A 19 -6.69 -4.62 -8.02
N PHE A 20 -7.55 -3.81 -7.42
CA PHE A 20 -7.18 -2.46 -7.00
C PHE A 20 -6.29 -2.42 -5.75
N CYS A 21 -6.39 -3.40 -4.85
CA CYS A 21 -5.44 -3.53 -3.75
C CYS A 21 -4.02 -3.87 -4.27
N ILE A 22 -3.91 -4.82 -5.20
CA ILE A 22 -2.64 -5.17 -5.84
C ILE A 22 -2.08 -3.97 -6.60
N LEU A 23 -2.91 -3.26 -7.36
CA LEU A 23 -2.48 -2.06 -8.07
C LEU A 23 -1.98 -0.98 -7.09
N GLY A 24 -2.68 -0.79 -5.97
CA GLY A 24 -2.26 0.12 -4.91
C GLY A 24 -0.89 -0.24 -4.33
N ASP A 25 -0.65 -1.53 -4.05
CA ASP A 25 0.64 -2.02 -3.56
C ASP A 25 1.76 -1.74 -4.58
N VAL A 26 1.51 -2.01 -5.86
CA VAL A 26 2.49 -1.77 -6.94
C VAL A 26 2.80 -0.28 -7.08
N LEU A 27 1.77 0.58 -7.05
CA LEU A 27 1.94 2.04 -7.17
C LEU A 27 2.74 2.62 -5.99
N ILE A 28 2.42 2.20 -4.76
CA ILE A 28 3.17 2.62 -3.56
C ILE A 28 4.60 2.08 -3.59
N PHE A 29 4.79 0.82 -3.96
CA PHE A 29 6.13 0.25 -4.12
C PHE A 29 6.95 1.04 -5.13
N TYR A 30 6.39 1.30 -6.31
CA TYR A 30 7.05 2.08 -7.36
C TYR A 30 7.41 3.49 -6.87
N TYR A 31 6.48 4.17 -6.20
CA TYR A 31 6.73 5.48 -5.60
C TYR A 31 7.87 5.45 -4.59
N ILE A 32 7.86 4.50 -3.65
CA ILE A 32 8.89 4.41 -2.63
C ILE A 32 10.24 4.10 -3.27
N TRP A 33 10.28 3.17 -4.23
CA TRP A 33 11.49 2.71 -4.86
C TRP A 33 12.19 3.79 -5.69
N ILE A 34 11.43 4.50 -6.53
CA ILE A 34 11.98 5.47 -7.48
C ILE A 34 12.19 6.83 -6.84
N ASP A 35 11.30 7.25 -5.95
CA ASP A 35 11.23 8.64 -5.49
C ASP A 35 11.47 8.77 -3.98
N ALA A 36 10.64 8.11 -3.14
CA ALA A 36 10.68 8.37 -1.70
C ALA A 36 11.98 7.91 -1.05
N PHE A 37 12.45 6.68 -1.34
CA PHE A 37 13.63 6.11 -0.70
C PHE A 37 14.91 6.89 -1.04
N PRO A 38 15.26 7.15 -2.33
CA PRO A 38 16.46 7.93 -2.64
C PRO A 38 16.46 9.32 -2.01
N ARG A 39 15.32 10.02 -2.04
CA ARG A 39 15.19 11.35 -1.44
C ARG A 39 15.36 11.31 0.06
N ILE A 40 14.60 10.46 0.76
CA ILE A 40 14.61 10.39 2.22
C ILE A 40 15.99 9.92 2.72
N PHE A 41 16.56 8.89 2.09
CA PHE A 41 17.89 8.41 2.47
C PHE A 41 18.94 9.52 2.36
N LYS A 42 18.94 10.27 1.24
CA LYS A 42 19.88 11.39 1.06
C LYS A 42 19.68 12.46 2.13
N GLN A 43 18.44 12.83 2.45
CA GLN A 43 18.13 13.83 3.47
C GLN A 43 18.61 13.38 4.86
N VAL A 44 18.28 12.15 5.25
CA VAL A 44 18.71 11.56 6.53
C VAL A 44 20.22 11.50 6.61
N PHE A 45 20.90 11.02 5.55
CA PHE A 45 22.35 10.94 5.53
C PHE A 45 23.00 12.32 5.70
N VAL A 46 22.53 13.33 4.96
CA VAL A 46 23.03 14.71 5.09
C VAL A 46 22.84 15.25 6.51
N GLU A 47 21.74 14.91 7.17
CA GLU A 47 21.48 15.36 8.55
C GLU A 47 22.40 14.67 9.55
N VAL A 48 22.60 13.35 9.44
CA VAL A 48 23.55 12.60 10.28
C VAL A 48 24.98 13.14 10.13
N MET A 49 25.36 13.54 8.91
CA MET A 49 26.67 14.13 8.60
C MET A 49 26.93 15.49 9.25
N LYS A 50 25.90 16.15 9.81
CA LYS A 50 26.05 17.40 10.58
C LYS A 50 26.38 17.16 12.05
N SER A 51 26.39 15.91 12.51
CA SER A 51 26.65 15.58 13.90
C SER A 51 28.06 16.04 14.31
N PRO A 52 28.21 16.84 15.39
CA PRO A 52 29.50 17.39 15.80
C PRO A 52 30.52 16.34 16.25
N GLY A 53 30.08 15.12 16.55
CA GLY A 53 30.96 13.99 16.87
C GLY A 53 31.48 13.22 15.65
N LEU A 54 31.13 13.63 14.43
CA LEU A 54 31.43 12.91 13.21
C LEU A 54 32.37 13.74 12.33
N ASP A 55 33.66 13.41 12.39
CA ASP A 55 34.63 13.95 11.44
C ASP A 55 34.51 13.20 10.10
N LYS A 56 34.56 13.93 8.98
CA LYS A 56 34.57 13.37 7.63
C LYS A 56 35.73 12.40 7.40
N SER A 57 36.85 12.61 8.10
CA SER A 57 38.02 11.72 8.04
C SER A 57 37.73 10.31 8.58
N MET A 58 36.71 10.17 9.46
CA MET A 58 36.32 8.90 10.07
C MET A 58 35.40 8.07 9.17
N ILE A 59 34.93 8.62 8.05
CA ILE A 59 33.95 7.99 7.19
C ILE A 59 34.66 7.40 5.96
N PRO A 60 34.53 6.10 5.71
CA PRO A 60 35.06 5.49 4.50
C PRO A 60 34.56 6.20 3.24
N VAL A 61 35.44 6.37 2.25
CA VAL A 61 35.16 7.11 1.00
C VAL A 61 33.89 6.60 0.29
N ASN A 62 33.58 5.31 0.41
CA ASN A 62 32.43 4.66 -0.23
C ASN A 62 31.23 4.40 0.70
N PHE A 63 31.30 4.86 1.97
CA PHE A 63 30.31 4.51 2.99
C PHE A 63 28.88 4.85 2.58
N TYR A 64 28.66 6.01 1.94
CA TYR A 64 27.34 6.40 1.45
C TYR A 64 26.76 5.36 0.48
N ASN A 65 27.55 4.94 -0.52
CA ASN A 65 27.11 4.02 -1.56
C ASN A 65 26.85 2.63 -0.97
N GLU A 66 27.74 2.16 -0.11
CA GLU A 66 27.59 0.86 0.57
C GLU A 66 26.35 0.84 1.47
N LEU A 67 26.16 1.86 2.30
CA LEU A 67 24.99 1.98 3.16
C LEU A 67 23.70 2.14 2.35
N PHE A 68 23.73 2.90 1.25
CA PHE A 68 22.60 3.07 0.35
C PHE A 68 22.19 1.74 -0.28
N GLN A 69 23.15 0.96 -0.80
CA GLN A 69 22.87 -0.34 -1.40
C GLN A 69 22.35 -1.35 -0.37
N LEU A 70 22.98 -1.42 0.80
CA LEU A 70 22.51 -2.28 1.89
C LEU A 70 21.07 -1.93 2.29
N SER A 71 20.79 -0.64 2.47
CA SER A 71 19.45 -0.16 2.81
C SER A 71 18.43 -0.45 1.71
N LYS A 72 18.84 -0.35 0.44
CA LYS A 72 18.02 -0.66 -0.73
C LYS A 72 17.70 -2.16 -0.81
N GLN A 73 18.64 -3.03 -0.48
CA GLN A 73 18.42 -4.49 -0.39
C GLN A 73 17.47 -4.84 0.76
N ALA A 74 17.66 -4.25 1.94
CA ALA A 74 16.76 -4.42 3.07
C ALA A 74 15.33 -3.98 2.74
N LEU A 75 15.19 -2.86 2.01
CA LEU A 75 13.91 -2.37 1.52
C LEU A 75 13.22 -3.37 0.58
N ILE A 76 13.96 -3.98 -0.37
CA ILE A 76 13.41 -5.05 -1.23
C ILE A 76 12.89 -6.22 -0.40
N ILE A 77 13.67 -6.70 0.57
CA ILE A 77 13.29 -7.84 1.41
C ILE A 77 12.00 -7.53 2.18
N MET A 78 11.90 -6.32 2.75
CA MET A 78 10.69 -5.87 3.43
C MET A 78 9.49 -5.85 2.47
N PHE A 79 9.66 -5.36 1.25
CA PHE A 79 8.60 -5.33 0.25
C PHE A 79 8.14 -6.72 -0.18
N VAL A 80 9.07 -7.65 -0.41
CA VAL A 80 8.73 -9.05 -0.70
C VAL A 80 7.92 -9.64 0.46
N GLY A 81 8.32 -9.38 1.71
CA GLY A 81 7.57 -9.81 2.89
C GLY A 81 6.15 -9.26 2.93
N VAL A 82 5.96 -7.96 2.68
CA VAL A 82 4.64 -7.32 2.62
C VAL A 82 3.78 -7.92 1.51
N LEU A 83 4.34 -8.11 0.31
CA LEU A 83 3.61 -8.72 -0.82
C LEU A 83 3.17 -10.16 -0.52
N ILE A 84 3.99 -10.95 0.20
CA ILE A 84 3.60 -12.29 0.64
C ILE A 84 2.41 -12.21 1.60
N VAL A 85 2.48 -11.34 2.61
CA VAL A 85 1.39 -11.15 3.59
C VAL A 85 0.09 -10.70 2.90
N HIS A 86 0.18 -9.75 1.97
CA HIS A 86 -0.95 -9.27 1.19
C HIS A 86 -1.52 -10.39 0.30
N GLY A 87 -0.66 -11.10 -0.42
CA GLY A 87 -1.03 -12.22 -1.28
C GLY A 87 -1.78 -13.33 -0.53
N VAL A 88 -1.29 -13.72 0.65
CA VAL A 88 -1.98 -14.70 1.52
C VAL A 88 -3.36 -14.19 1.92
N ASN A 89 -3.47 -12.91 2.31
CA ASN A 89 -4.77 -12.32 2.66
C ASN A 89 -5.72 -12.24 1.45
N TYR A 90 -5.23 -11.96 0.24
CA TYR A 90 -6.04 -11.97 -0.98
C TYR A 90 -6.60 -13.36 -1.28
N ILE A 91 -5.76 -14.39 -1.18
CA ILE A 91 -6.20 -15.79 -1.36
C ILE A 91 -7.27 -16.14 -0.32
N PHE A 92 -7.05 -15.82 0.96
CA PHE A 92 -8.02 -16.11 2.01
C PHE A 92 -9.30 -15.29 1.90
N PHE A 93 -9.22 -14.07 1.40
CA PHE A 93 -10.37 -13.23 1.12
C PHE A 93 -11.24 -13.84 0.01
N LEU A 94 -10.64 -14.33 -1.09
CA LEU A 94 -11.36 -15.08 -2.13
C LEU A 94 -11.99 -16.36 -1.60
N LYS A 95 -11.32 -17.05 -0.67
CA LYS A 95 -11.86 -18.21 0.06
C LYS A 95 -12.89 -17.83 1.15
N LYS A 96 -13.36 -16.59 1.16
CA LYS A 96 -14.43 -16.09 2.04
C LYS A 96 -14.10 -16.20 3.54
N LYS A 97 -12.81 -16.15 3.91
CA LYS A 97 -12.38 -16.18 5.33
C LYS A 97 -12.63 -14.83 6.01
N GLU A 98 -13.21 -14.86 7.21
CA GLU A 98 -13.67 -13.65 7.90
C GLU A 98 -12.52 -12.74 8.37
N PHE A 99 -11.40 -13.29 8.84
CA PHE A 99 -10.25 -12.47 9.23
C PHE A 99 -9.66 -11.70 8.03
N ALA A 100 -9.53 -12.37 6.87
CA ALA A 100 -9.04 -11.76 5.65
C ALA A 100 -10.01 -10.69 5.14
N ARG A 101 -11.33 -10.89 5.33
CA ARG A 101 -12.32 -9.86 5.06
C ARG A 101 -12.10 -8.61 5.93
N LYS A 102 -11.90 -8.77 7.23
CA LYS A 102 -11.61 -7.63 8.14
C LYS A 102 -10.34 -6.90 7.70
N TYR A 103 -9.29 -7.66 7.40
CA TYR A 103 -8.03 -7.14 6.87
C TYR A 103 -8.23 -6.31 5.60
N ILE A 104 -8.91 -6.86 4.59
CA ILE A 104 -9.17 -6.18 3.32
C ILE A 104 -10.06 -4.94 3.50
N LYS A 105 -11.01 -4.96 4.44
CA LYS A 105 -11.80 -3.75 4.76
C LYS A 105 -10.92 -2.64 5.35
N ILE A 106 -9.97 -2.99 6.21
CA ILE A 106 -9.02 -2.01 6.77
C ILE A 106 -8.11 -1.49 5.65
N GLN A 107 -7.55 -2.38 4.83
CA GLN A 107 -6.67 -2.02 3.71
C GLN A 107 -7.37 -1.13 2.68
N THR A 108 -8.61 -1.45 2.30
CA THR A 108 -9.39 -0.65 1.34
C THR A 108 -9.86 0.68 1.91
N CYS A 109 -10.13 0.74 3.22
CA CYS A 109 -10.47 1.99 3.90
C CYS A 109 -9.24 2.90 4.06
N LEU A 110 -8.27 2.49 4.88
CA LEU A 110 -7.11 3.31 5.21
C LEU A 110 -6.17 3.45 4.02
N GLY A 111 -5.83 2.35 3.36
CA GLY A 111 -4.98 2.36 2.17
C GLY A 111 -5.64 3.12 1.02
N GLY A 112 -6.94 2.92 0.79
CA GLY A 112 -7.68 3.66 -0.23
C GLY A 112 -7.72 5.17 0.03
N LEU A 113 -8.06 5.57 1.26
CA LEU A 113 -8.11 6.99 1.64
C LEU A 113 -6.73 7.66 1.57
N LEU A 114 -5.69 7.03 2.13
CA LEU A 114 -4.33 7.60 2.13
C LEU A 114 -3.77 7.68 0.71
N LEU A 115 -3.97 6.64 -0.11
CA LEU A 115 -3.53 6.63 -1.51
C LEU A 115 -4.27 7.69 -2.34
N PHE A 116 -5.56 7.86 -2.08
CA PHE A 116 -6.36 8.92 -2.70
C PHE A 116 -5.81 10.29 -2.34
N LEU A 117 -5.66 10.61 -1.06
CA LEU A 117 -5.16 11.91 -0.60
C LEU A 117 -3.75 12.20 -1.12
N PHE A 118 -2.88 11.18 -1.08
CA PHE A 118 -1.53 11.26 -1.63
C PHE A 118 -1.56 11.63 -3.12
N GLY A 119 -2.28 10.88 -3.95
CA GLY A 119 -2.40 11.15 -5.38
C GLY A 119 -3.08 12.48 -5.69
N PHE A 120 -4.17 12.79 -4.98
CA PHE A 120 -4.98 13.98 -5.20
C PHE A 120 -4.19 15.27 -4.90
N SER A 121 -3.37 15.28 -3.85
CA SER A 121 -2.54 16.43 -3.48
C SER A 121 -1.51 16.83 -4.55
N SER A 122 -1.25 15.96 -5.53
CA SER A 122 -0.15 16.09 -6.48
C SER A 122 -0.55 15.73 -7.92
N LEU A 123 -1.83 15.83 -8.29
CA LEU A 123 -2.37 15.42 -9.60
C LEU A 123 -1.59 15.95 -10.81
N LEU A 124 -1.05 17.17 -10.72
CA LEU A 124 -0.33 17.81 -11.82
C LEU A 124 1.17 17.46 -11.90
N LYS A 125 1.69 16.66 -10.95
CA LYS A 125 3.13 16.36 -10.84
C LYS A 125 3.57 15.10 -11.61
N GLY A 126 2.76 14.65 -12.57
CA GLY A 126 3.06 13.50 -13.43
C GLY A 126 2.04 12.37 -13.30
N TRP A 127 2.16 11.36 -14.18
CA TRP A 127 1.15 10.31 -14.38
C TRP A 127 0.87 9.43 -13.15
N LEU A 128 1.85 9.27 -12.25
CA LEU A 128 1.72 8.42 -11.08
C LEU A 128 0.64 8.91 -10.11
N TYR A 129 0.53 10.23 -9.91
CA TYR A 129 -0.35 10.81 -8.90
C TYR A 129 -1.84 10.70 -9.25
N PRO A 130 -2.30 10.99 -10.49
CA PRO A 130 -3.64 10.67 -10.93
C PRO A 130 -3.99 9.18 -10.80
N LEU A 131 -3.05 8.27 -11.10
CA LEU A 131 -3.29 6.83 -10.95
C LEU A 131 -3.43 6.42 -9.48
N CYS A 132 -2.61 6.96 -8.58
CA CYS A 132 -2.77 6.78 -7.14
C CYS A 132 -4.13 7.31 -6.68
N ALA A 133 -4.52 8.52 -7.10
CA ALA A 133 -5.81 9.10 -6.76
C ALA A 133 -6.97 8.20 -7.21
N LEU A 134 -6.98 7.80 -8.48
CA LEU A 134 -8.03 6.94 -9.02
C LEU A 134 -8.08 5.57 -8.32
N THR A 135 -6.92 4.94 -8.12
CA THR A 135 -6.82 3.64 -7.42
C THR A 135 -7.32 3.76 -5.99
N GLY A 136 -6.91 4.80 -5.27
CA GLY A 136 -7.36 5.07 -3.91
C GLY A 136 -8.86 5.31 -3.81
N ALA A 137 -9.44 6.09 -4.73
CA ALA A 137 -10.88 6.30 -4.81
C ALA A 137 -11.65 4.99 -5.03
N ILE A 138 -11.18 4.15 -5.95
CA ILE A 138 -11.82 2.86 -6.23
C ILE A 138 -11.70 1.90 -5.05
N MET A 139 -10.54 1.87 -4.37
CA MET A 139 -10.37 1.10 -3.13
C MET A 139 -11.34 1.59 -2.04
N PHE A 140 -11.51 2.90 -1.88
CA PHE A 140 -12.44 3.44 -0.90
C PHE A 140 -13.91 3.10 -1.25
N LEU A 141 -14.28 3.15 -2.53
CA LEU A 141 -15.58 2.65 -2.99
C LEU A 141 -15.74 1.15 -2.71
N ALA A 142 -14.69 0.35 -2.89
CA ALA A 142 -14.69 -1.07 -2.55
C ALA A 142 -14.94 -1.29 -1.05
N PHE A 143 -14.36 -0.46 -0.16
CA PHE A 143 -14.67 -0.50 1.27
C PHE A 143 -16.16 -0.28 1.55
N ILE A 144 -16.78 0.73 0.92
CA ILE A 144 -18.21 1.01 1.05
C ILE A 144 -19.02 -0.22 0.58
N GLY A 145 -18.69 -0.76 -0.59
CA GLY A 145 -19.34 -1.97 -1.12
C GLY A 145 -19.20 -3.16 -0.17
N LEU A 146 -18.01 -3.40 0.38
CA LEU A 146 -17.76 -4.50 1.31
C LEU A 146 -18.50 -4.36 2.65
N ASN A 147 -18.95 -3.17 3.02
CA ASN A 147 -19.84 -2.97 4.17
C ASN A 147 -21.30 -3.32 3.88
N GLN A 148 -21.72 -3.29 2.61
CA GLN A 148 -23.11 -3.58 2.23
C GLN A 148 -23.40 -5.08 2.11
N TYR A 149 -22.41 -5.92 1.79
CA TYR A 149 -22.58 -7.37 1.65
C TYR A 149 -22.23 -8.14 2.93
N ASN A 150 -22.95 -8.00 4.03
CA ASN A 150 -22.64 -8.79 5.23
C ASN A 150 -22.56 -10.30 4.93
N THR A 151 -21.53 -10.96 5.48
CA THR A 151 -21.43 -12.41 5.47
C THR A 151 -22.64 -12.90 6.24
N LYS A 152 -23.55 -13.69 5.63
CA LYS A 152 -24.54 -14.44 6.42
C LYS A 152 -23.72 -15.25 7.42
N THR A 153 -23.73 -14.85 8.69
CA THR A 153 -23.22 -15.66 9.79
C THR A 153 -23.97 -16.98 9.68
N LEU A 154 -23.23 -18.06 9.40
CA LEU A 154 -23.79 -19.40 9.53
C LEU A 154 -24.31 -19.47 10.97
N ALA A 155 -25.63 -19.56 11.12
CA ALA A 155 -26.22 -19.80 12.42
C ALA A 155 -25.53 -21.03 13.03
N PRO A 156 -25.18 -21.01 14.33
CA PRO A 156 -24.70 -22.22 14.97
C PRO A 156 -25.75 -23.31 14.72
N LYS A 157 -25.33 -24.44 14.16
CA LYS A 157 -26.21 -25.61 14.08
C LYS A 157 -26.62 -25.94 15.51
N ALA A 158 -27.91 -25.86 15.78
CA ALA A 158 -28.52 -26.29 17.03
C ALA A 158 -28.32 -27.80 17.21
#